data_AF-A0A0F2Q683-F1
#
_entry.id   AF-A0A0F2Q683-F1
#
_cell.length_a   1.000
_cell.length_b   1.000
_cell.length_c   1.000
_cell.angle_alpha   90.00
_cell.angle_beta   90.00
_cell.angle_gamma   90.00
#
_symmetry.space_group_name_H-M   'P 1'
#
loop_
_entity.id
_entity.type
_entity.pdbx_description
1 polymer ?
#
loop_
_entity_poly.entity_id
_entity_poly.type
_entity_poly.pdbx_seq_one_letter_code
_entity_poly.pdbx_strand_id
1 'polypeptide(L)'
;MHVVNLSEKTVYSDKSLTKKIVYRDKDVLAFVLNFKPGQVLPTHNHPGMVTILQVLKGKGKFTLDNETKELGTSQILICQGKEMLSLINDGDEELSLYVTLTPGPTDERYADEV
;
A
#
# COMPACT_ATOMS: atom_id res chain seq x y z
N MET A 1 -19.90 -11.24 9.74
CA MET A 1 -19.39 -9.87 9.93
C MET A 1 -17.93 -9.97 10.31
N HIS A 2 -17.03 -9.46 9.49
CA HIS A 2 -15.58 -9.43 9.78
C HIS A 2 -15.20 -8.01 10.20
N VAL A 3 -14.75 -7.85 11.44
CA VAL A 3 -14.26 -6.58 11.98
C VAL A 3 -12.77 -6.74 12.21
N VAL A 4 -11.97 -5.82 11.65
CA VAL A 4 -10.51 -5.83 11.80
C VAL A 4 -10.09 -4.47 12.34
N ASN A 5 -9.29 -4.48 13.40
CA ASN A 5 -8.64 -3.26 13.88
C ASN A 5 -7.32 -3.08 13.11
N LEU A 6 -7.24 -2.03 12.28
CA LEU A 6 -6.07 -1.80 11.44
C LEU A 6 -4.78 -1.56 12.25
N SER A 7 -4.87 -1.12 13.50
CA SER A 7 -3.68 -0.97 14.36
C SER A 7 -2.94 -2.29 14.59
N GLU A 8 -3.64 -3.43 14.56
CA GLU A 8 -3.04 -4.76 14.69
C GLU A 8 -2.25 -5.18 13.43
N LYS A 9 -2.46 -4.48 12.32
CA LYS A 9 -1.78 -4.68 11.04
C LYS A 9 -0.67 -3.65 10.80
N THR A 10 -0.49 -2.71 11.73
CA THR A 10 0.60 -1.74 11.74
C THR A 10 1.83 -2.35 12.41
N VAL A 11 2.65 -3.05 11.63
CA VAL A 11 3.84 -3.76 12.11
C VAL A 11 5.05 -3.27 11.32
N TYR A 12 6.02 -2.63 11.96
CA TYR A 12 7.22 -2.14 11.28
C TYR A 12 8.38 -3.15 11.36
N SER A 13 9.30 -3.06 10.41
CA SER A 13 10.54 -3.85 10.37
C SER A 13 11.69 -2.95 9.95
N ASP A 14 12.84 -3.07 10.62
CA ASP A 14 14.06 -2.33 10.26
C ASP A 14 14.73 -2.89 8.99
N LYS A 15 14.34 -4.08 8.52
CA LYS A 15 14.94 -4.74 7.35
C LYS A 15 14.28 -4.35 6.03
N SER A 16 12.96 -4.25 6.02
CA SER A 16 12.15 -4.00 4.83
C SER A 16 10.81 -3.43 5.25
N LEU A 17 10.07 -2.87 4.28
CA LEU A 17 8.65 -2.62 4.48
C LEU A 17 7.95 -3.93 4.86
N THR A 18 6.83 -3.83 5.56
CA THR A 18 5.97 -4.99 5.81
C THR A 18 4.64 -4.85 5.08
N LYS A 19 4.04 -5.99 4.78
CA LYS A 19 2.69 -6.11 4.23
C LYS A 19 1.87 -7.05 5.08
N LYS A 20 0.79 -6.55 5.69
CA LYS A 20 -0.09 -7.31 6.58
C LYS A 20 -1.49 -7.44 6.00
N ILE A 21 -1.90 -8.68 5.72
CA ILE A 21 -3.20 -8.93 5.08
C ILE A 21 -4.33 -8.61 6.05
N VAL A 22 -5.31 -7.84 5.57
CA VAL A 22 -6.56 -7.52 6.26
C VAL A 22 -7.66 -8.46 5.80
N TYR A 23 -7.82 -8.62 4.48
CA TYR A 23 -8.84 -9.48 3.87
C TYR A 23 -8.44 -9.86 2.43
N ARG A 24 -8.86 -11.03 1.96
CA ARG A 24 -8.64 -11.48 0.58
C ARG A 24 -9.75 -12.44 0.14
N ASP A 25 -10.27 -12.21 -1.05
CA ASP A 25 -11.04 -13.18 -1.84
C ASP A 25 -10.82 -12.95 -3.35
N LYS A 26 -11.73 -13.44 -4.19
CA LYS A 26 -11.67 -13.28 -5.65
C LYS A 26 -11.97 -11.85 -6.12
N ASP A 27 -12.69 -11.07 -5.33
CA ASP A 27 -13.19 -9.74 -5.68
C ASP A 27 -12.32 -8.64 -5.08
N VAL A 28 -11.65 -8.90 -3.95
CA VAL A 28 -10.85 -7.90 -3.27
C VAL A 28 -9.61 -8.48 -2.60
N LEU A 29 -8.53 -7.70 -2.62
CA LEU A 29 -7.39 -7.86 -1.71
C LEU A 29 -7.21 -6.56 -0.92
N ALA A 30 -7.19 -6.66 0.40
CA ALA A 30 -6.94 -5.54 1.31
C ALA A 30 -5.80 -5.86 2.28
N PHE A 31 -4.88 -4.91 2.45
CA PHE A 31 -3.73 -5.06 3.35
C PHE A 31 -3.25 -3.70 3.88
N VAL A 32 -2.42 -3.75 4.93
CA VAL A 32 -1.68 -2.60 5.42
C VAL A 32 -0.22 -2.72 4.98
N LEU A 33 0.32 -1.68 4.32
CA LEU A 33 1.76 -1.53 4.11
C LEU A 33 2.34 -0.63 5.19
N ASN A 34 3.50 -1.00 5.72
CA ASN A 34 4.18 -0.25 6.77
C ASN A 34 5.63 0.02 6.40
N PHE A 35 6.06 1.27 6.56
CA PHE A 35 7.37 1.76 6.17
C PHE A 35 8.04 2.46 7.36
N LYS A 36 9.29 2.09 7.63
CA LYS A 36 10.23 2.94 8.36
C LYS A 36 10.74 4.08 7.47
N PRO A 37 11.31 5.15 8.04
CA PRO A 37 12.04 6.19 7.31
C PRO A 37 13.03 5.60 6.29
N GLY A 38 13.05 6.16 5.08
CA GLY A 38 13.93 5.75 3.98
C GLY A 38 13.50 4.50 3.22
N GLN A 39 12.48 3.76 3.67
CA GLN A 39 12.01 2.58 2.95
C GLN A 39 11.20 2.94 1.70
N VAL A 40 11.33 2.10 0.68
CA VAL A 40 10.74 2.30 -0.65
C VAL A 40 9.83 1.15 -1.03
N LEU A 41 8.72 1.47 -1.70
CA LEU A 41 7.98 0.54 -2.53
C LEU A 41 8.49 0.68 -3.96
N PRO A 42 9.19 -0.33 -4.52
CA PRO A 42 9.72 -0.27 -5.87
C PRO A 42 8.64 -0.05 -6.93
N THR A 43 9.04 0.45 -8.09
CA THR A 43 8.13 0.69 -9.21
C THR A 43 7.50 -0.61 -9.71
N HIS A 44 6.17 -0.66 -9.75
CA HIS A 44 5.37 -1.79 -10.24
C HIS A 44 4.01 -1.28 -10.74
N ASN A 45 3.21 -2.17 -11.34
CA ASN A 45 1.83 -1.88 -11.71
C ASN A 45 0.91 -3.07 -11.38
N HIS A 46 -0.39 -2.87 -11.63
CA HIS A 46 -1.46 -3.81 -11.26
C HIS A 46 -2.39 -4.10 -12.45
N PRO A 47 -1.92 -4.78 -13.52
CA PRO A 47 -2.70 -4.92 -14.75
C PRO A 47 -4.11 -5.48 -14.53
N GLY A 48 -5.12 -4.79 -15.05
CA GLY A 48 -6.53 -5.21 -14.94
C GLY A 48 -7.19 -4.93 -13.59
N MET A 49 -6.48 -4.29 -12.66
CA MET A 49 -7.00 -3.93 -11.34
C MET A 49 -7.03 -2.40 -11.13
N VAL A 50 -7.89 -1.96 -10.21
CA VAL A 50 -7.85 -0.64 -9.60
C VAL A 50 -7.26 -0.79 -8.21
N THR A 51 -6.30 0.07 -7.87
CA THR A 51 -5.66 0.12 -6.56
C THR A 51 -6.03 1.43 -5.86
N ILE A 52 -6.54 1.34 -4.63
CA ILE A 52 -6.80 2.49 -3.77
C ILE A 52 -5.86 2.40 -2.58
N LEU A 53 -5.08 3.46 -2.34
CA LEU A 53 -4.19 3.58 -1.19
C LEU A 53 -4.69 4.73 -0.32
N GLN A 54 -4.93 4.47 0.96
CA GLN A 54 -5.27 5.48 1.96
C GLN A 54 -4.14 5.60 2.97
N VAL A 55 -3.66 6.81 3.22
CA VAL A 55 -2.66 7.05 4.26
C VAL A 55 -3.33 7.01 5.64
N LEU A 56 -2.94 6.04 6.46
CA LEU A 56 -3.42 5.87 7.83
C LEU A 56 -2.61 6.69 8.84
N LYS A 57 -1.29 6.75 8.63
CA LYS A 57 -0.33 7.44 9.50
C LYS A 57 0.84 7.96 8.68
N GLY A 58 1.34 9.13 9.03
CA GLY A 58 2.54 9.72 8.44
C GLY A 58 2.26 10.37 7.09
N LYS A 59 3.34 10.51 6.31
CA LYS A 59 3.35 11.06 4.95
C LYS A 59 4.42 10.37 4.10
N GLY A 60 4.26 10.40 2.79
CA GLY A 60 5.26 9.88 1.85
C GLY A 60 5.09 10.47 0.46
N LYS A 61 6.12 10.28 -0.39
CA LYS A 61 6.09 10.69 -1.80
C LYS A 61 5.68 9.53 -2.68
N PHE A 62 4.54 9.70 -3.34
CA PHE A 62 3.95 8.75 -4.25
C PHE A 62 4.23 9.21 -5.67
N THR A 63 4.73 8.30 -6.50
CA THR A 63 4.93 8.55 -7.93
C THR A 63 4.00 7.63 -8.70
N LEU A 64 3.21 8.23 -9.59
CA LEU A 64 2.33 7.54 -10.52
C LEU A 64 2.74 7.97 -11.93
N ASP A 65 3.32 7.03 -12.69
CA ASP A 65 4.03 7.28 -13.94
C ASP A 65 5.12 8.36 -13.78
N ASN A 66 4.83 9.59 -14.21
CA ASN A 66 5.76 10.72 -14.21
C ASN A 66 5.36 11.83 -13.23
N GLU A 67 4.26 11.66 -12.48
CA GLU A 67 3.81 12.65 -11.50
C GLU A 67 4.11 12.16 -10.07
N THR A 68 4.84 12.99 -9.31
CA THR A 68 5.12 12.74 -7.90
C THR A 68 4.33 13.72 -7.03
N LYS A 69 3.64 13.20 -6.01
CA LYS A 69 2.92 13.99 -5.00
C LYS A 69 3.25 13.49 -3.58
N GLU A 70 3.36 14.42 -2.63
CA GLU A 70 3.36 14.06 -1.22
C GLU A 70 1.92 13.86 -0.75
N LEU A 71 1.64 12.73 -0.11
CA LEU A 71 0.35 12.45 0.52
C LEU A 71 0.57 12.16 2.01
N GLY A 72 -0.32 12.70 2.84
CA GLY A 72 -0.36 12.52 4.28
C GLY A 72 -1.66 11.88 4.74
N THR A 73 -1.77 11.71 6.06
CA THR A 73 -2.89 11.04 6.73
C THR A 73 -4.26 11.55 6.25
N SER A 74 -5.21 10.63 6.04
CA SER A 74 -6.56 10.88 5.50
C SER A 74 -6.64 11.24 4.02
N GLN A 75 -5.52 11.24 3.29
CA GLN A 75 -5.54 11.35 1.83
C GLN A 75 -5.53 9.98 1.16
N ILE A 76 -6.08 9.92 -0.05
CA ILE A 76 -6.11 8.71 -0.88
C ILE A 76 -5.43 8.92 -2.22
N LEU A 77 -4.82 7.86 -2.75
CA LEU A 77 -4.37 7.75 -4.13
C LEU A 77 -5.19 6.65 -4.82
N ILE A 78 -5.61 6.92 -6.06
CA ILE A 78 -6.26 5.94 -6.93
C ILE A 78 -5.32 5.68 -8.10
N CYS A 79 -5.00 4.42 -8.33
CA CYS A 79 -4.10 3.94 -9.37
C CYS A 79 -4.83 2.93 -10.27
N GLN A 80 -4.83 3.19 -11.57
CA GLN A 80 -5.32 2.33 -12.63
C GLN A 80 -4.25 1.31 -13.03
N GLY A 81 -4.69 0.14 -13.51
CA GLY A 81 -3.80 -1.01 -13.61
C GLY A 81 -2.58 -0.89 -14.53
N LYS A 82 -2.53 0.07 -15.45
CA LYS A 82 -1.37 0.31 -16.33
C LYS A 82 -0.37 1.30 -15.75
N GLU A 83 -0.79 2.10 -14.78
CA GLU A 83 0.04 3.16 -14.21
C GLU A 83 1.14 2.55 -13.33
N MET A 84 2.35 3.08 -13.47
CA MET A 84 3.51 2.64 -12.71
C MET A 84 3.53 3.36 -11.37
N LEU A 85 3.27 2.63 -10.29
CA LEU A 85 3.28 3.12 -8.92
C LEU A 85 4.64 2.86 -8.27
N SER A 86 5.23 3.90 -7.68
CA SER A 86 6.29 3.76 -6.68
C SER A 86 6.05 4.71 -5.50
N LEU A 87 6.70 4.43 -4.37
CA LEU A 87 6.57 5.22 -3.16
C LEU A 87 7.88 5.22 -2.39
N ILE A 88 8.19 6.34 -1.76
CA ILE A 88 9.24 6.45 -0.75
C ILE A 88 8.68 7.12 0.51
N ASN A 89 8.98 6.55 1.67
CA ASN A 89 8.87 7.28 2.93
C ASN A 89 10.17 8.08 3.15
N ASP A 90 10.25 9.30 2.63
CA ASP A 90 11.42 10.16 2.74
C ASP A 90 11.39 11.10 3.95
N GLY A 91 10.42 10.92 4.85
CA GLY A 91 10.34 11.59 6.14
C GLY A 91 11.16 10.89 7.23
N ASP A 92 11.06 11.43 8.44
CA ASP A 92 11.66 10.93 9.69
C ASP A 92 10.68 10.13 10.56
N GLU A 93 9.40 10.09 10.18
CA GLU A 93 8.35 9.32 10.83
C GLU A 93 7.99 8.04 10.07
N GLU A 94 7.29 7.14 10.76
CA GLU A 94 6.73 5.93 10.16
C GLU A 94 5.51 6.24 9.29
N LEU A 95 5.39 5.51 8.17
CA LEU A 95 4.28 5.62 7.23
C LEU A 95 3.49 4.30 7.19
N SER A 96 2.16 4.38 7.25
CA SER A 96 1.28 3.23 7.11
C SER A 96 0.14 3.51 6.14
N LEU A 97 -0.12 2.57 5.23
CA LEU A 97 -1.12 2.70 4.18
C LEU A 97 -2.11 1.55 4.25
N TYR A 98 -3.39 1.85 4.15
CA TYR A 98 -4.40 0.85 3.82
C TYR A 98 -4.55 0.76 2.31
N VAL A 99 -4.34 -0.42 1.75
CA VAL A 99 -4.30 -0.66 0.32
C VAL A 99 -5.38 -1.65 -0.05
N THR A 100 -6.19 -1.33 -1.07
CA THR A 100 -7.23 -2.19 -1.61
C THR A 100 -7.03 -2.36 -3.12
N LEU A 101 -7.04 -3.60 -3.60
CA LEU A 101 -7.02 -3.95 -5.03
C LEU A 101 -8.34 -4.63 -5.40
N THR A 102 -8.89 -4.26 -6.55
CA THR A 102 -10.09 -4.87 -7.13
C THR A 102 -9.96 -5.03 -8.66
N PRO A 103 -10.34 -6.17 -9.26
CA PRO A 103 -10.71 -7.43 -8.58
C PRO A 103 -9.53 -8.00 -7.77
N GLY A 104 -9.80 -9.00 -6.94
CA GLY A 104 -8.74 -9.69 -6.21
C GLY A 104 -7.73 -10.31 -7.18
N PRO A 105 -6.42 -10.27 -6.87
CA PRO A 105 -5.41 -10.81 -7.78
C PRO A 105 -5.56 -12.32 -7.92
N THR A 106 -5.55 -12.78 -9.16
CA THR A 106 -5.51 -14.21 -9.52
C THR A 106 -4.12 -14.81 -9.31
N ASP A 107 -3.09 -13.96 -9.29
CA ASP A 107 -1.70 -14.33 -9.05
C ASP A 107 -1.37 -14.23 -7.56
N GLU A 108 -0.96 -15.35 -6.97
CA GLU A 108 -0.69 -15.47 -5.53
C GLU A 108 0.50 -14.62 -5.06
N ARG A 109 1.40 -14.21 -5.97
CA ARG A 109 2.53 -13.33 -5.61
C ARG A 109 2.08 -11.97 -5.07
N TYR A 110 0.90 -11.51 -5.45
CA TYR A 110 0.30 -10.29 -4.90
C TYR A 110 -0.33 -10.50 -3.53
N ALA A 111 -0.42 -11.72 -3.02
CA ALA A 111 -1.20 -12.03 -1.85
C ALA A 111 -0.39 -12.44 -0.62
N ASP A 112 0.89 -12.77 -0.80
CA ASP A 112 1.77 -13.11 0.30
C ASP A 112 2.09 -11.88 1.17
N GLU A 113 2.30 -12.13 2.46
CA GLU A 113 2.89 -11.16 3.37
C GLU A 113 4.38 -11.01 3.06
N VAL A 114 4.88 -9.81 3.30
CA VAL A 114 6.31 -9.46 3.22
C VAL A 114 6.71 -8.80 4.52
#